data_AF-A0A7D9EFZ5-F1
#
_entry.id   AF-A0A7D9EFZ5-F1
#
_cell.length_a   1.000
_cell.length_b   1.000
_cell.length_c   1.000
_cell.angle_alpha   90.00
_cell.angle_beta   90.00
_cell.angle_gamma   90.00
#
_symmetry.space_group_name_H-M   'P 1'
#
loop_
_entity.id
_entity.type
_entity.pdbx_description
1 polymer ?
#
loop_
_entity_poly.entity_id
_entity_poly.type
_entity_poly.pdbx_seq_one_letter_code
_entity_poly.pdbx_strand_id
1 'polypeptide(L)'
;SFANPSAESIQQGKDALACGLLEQLKSRSVLPTVIPFRHDVFEYFFGGKGEKSNERGAILLNKADFDACDLPKDWDNVVDHIGDGLRIDFPVKIRPFLSWSPKTHALVGGTIVPSPRYRPEKISISICKTAFSLS
;
A
#
# COMPACT_ATOMS: atom_id res chain seq x y z
N SER A 1 15.51 7.47 -18.36
CA SER A 1 14.06 7.69 -18.33
C SER A 1 13.42 6.32 -18.19
N PHE A 2 12.77 6.04 -17.06
CA PHE A 2 11.92 4.85 -16.97
C PHE A 2 10.70 5.11 -17.86
N ALA A 3 10.29 4.11 -18.64
CA ALA A 3 9.06 4.23 -19.42
C ALA A 3 7.89 4.48 -18.46
N ASN A 4 7.01 5.42 -18.79
CA ASN A 4 5.80 5.64 -18.00
C ASN A 4 4.97 4.33 -17.96
N PRO A 5 4.45 3.93 -16.80
CA PRO A 5 3.61 2.75 -16.70
C PRO A 5 2.36 2.88 -17.57
N SER A 6 1.83 1.74 -18.03
CA SER A 6 0.58 1.73 -18.81
C SER A 6 -0.60 2.23 -17.98
N ALA A 7 -1.64 2.74 -18.63
CA ALA A 7 -2.88 3.17 -17.96
C ALA A 7 -3.51 2.04 -17.13
N GLU A 8 -3.45 0.80 -17.62
CA GLU A 8 -3.93 -0.38 -16.89
C GLU A 8 -3.10 -0.61 -15.61
N SER A 9 -1.78 -0.53 -15.69
CA SER A 9 -0.89 -0.69 -14.52
C SER A 9 -1.10 0.42 -13.49
N ILE A 10 -1.32 1.66 -13.95
CA ILE A 10 -1.66 2.80 -13.08
C ILE A 10 -2.98 2.53 -12.35
N GLN A 11 -4.02 2.11 -13.07
CA GLN A 11 -5.33 1.82 -12.49
C GLN A 11 -5.27 0.66 -11.48
N GLN A 12 -4.58 -0.43 -11.82
CA GLN A 12 -4.37 -1.55 -10.89
C GLN A 12 -3.61 -1.12 -9.63
N GLY A 13 -2.58 -0.28 -9.78
CA GLY A 13 -1.86 0.29 -8.65
C GLY A 13 -2.75 1.18 -7.79
N LYS A 14 -3.55 2.06 -8.40
CA LYS A 14 -4.51 2.91 -7.69
C LYS A 14 -5.48 2.09 -6.84
N ASP A 15 -6.07 1.06 -7.43
CA ASP A 15 -7.04 0.19 -6.74
C ASP A 15 -6.37 -0.59 -5.61
N ALA A 16 -5.17 -1.13 -5.84
CA ALA A 16 -4.40 -1.81 -4.80
C ALA A 16 -4.05 -0.88 -3.63
N LEU A 17 -3.64 0.36 -3.92
CA LEU A 17 -3.32 1.37 -2.91
C LEU A 17 -4.55 1.75 -2.09
N ALA A 18 -5.67 2.05 -2.76
CA ALA A 18 -6.93 2.41 -2.10
C ALA A 18 -7.40 1.30 -1.15
N CYS A 19 -7.39 0.05 -1.63
CA CYS A 19 -7.72 -1.12 -0.81
C CYS A 19 -6.74 -1.28 0.37
N GLY A 20 -5.42 -1.16 0.14
CA GLY A 20 -4.42 -1.31 1.19
C GLY A 20 -4.51 -0.24 2.29
N LEU A 21 -4.81 1.01 1.91
CA LEU A 21 -5.07 2.11 2.84
C LEU A 21 -6.32 1.84 3.68
N LEU A 22 -7.42 1.42 3.03
CA LEU A 22 -8.68 1.10 3.68
C LEU A 22 -8.55 -0.10 4.64
N GLU A 23 -7.86 -1.16 4.21
CA GLU A 23 -7.54 -2.33 5.04
C GLU A 23 -6.75 -1.90 6.28
N GLN A 24 -5.71 -1.08 6.09
CA GLN A 24 -4.91 -0.59 7.21
C GLN A 24 -5.74 0.29 8.14
N LEU A 25 -6.61 1.18 7.62
CA LEU A 25 -7.51 2.01 8.42
C LEU A 25 -8.47 1.17 9.29
N LYS A 26 -9.10 0.14 8.71
CA LYS A 26 -10.04 -0.75 9.41
C LYS A 26 -9.37 -1.75 10.36
N SER A 27 -8.09 -2.06 10.13
CA SER A 27 -7.34 -3.02 10.94
C SER A 27 -7.15 -2.55 12.39
N ARG A 28 -7.24 -3.45 13.37
CA ARG A 28 -6.82 -3.15 14.75
C ARG A 28 -5.32 -3.39 14.98
N SER A 29 -4.63 -3.94 13.98
CA SER A 29 -3.20 -4.22 14.05
C SER A 29 -2.37 -2.95 13.93
N VAL A 30 -1.27 -2.90 14.68
CA VAL A 30 -0.21 -1.90 14.53
C VAL A 30 0.80 -2.28 13.45
N LEU A 31 0.73 -3.50 12.93
CA LEU A 31 1.62 -3.96 11.87
C LEU A 31 1.26 -3.28 10.54
N PRO A 32 2.24 -3.07 9.64
CA PRO A 32 1.97 -2.54 8.32
C PRO A 32 1.13 -3.50 7.47
N THR A 33 0.20 -2.96 6.68
CA THR A 33 -0.41 -3.71 5.57
C THR A 33 0.60 -3.82 4.44
N VAL A 34 0.76 -5.01 3.87
CA VAL A 34 1.67 -5.28 2.75
C VAL A 34 0.87 -5.67 1.53
N ILE A 35 1.02 -4.92 0.44
CA ILE A 35 0.33 -5.18 -0.83
C ILE A 35 1.33 -5.38 -1.97
N PRO A 36 1.00 -6.21 -2.98
CA PRO A 36 1.71 -6.20 -4.26
C PRO A 36 1.60 -4.82 -4.89
N PHE A 37 2.72 -4.26 -5.33
CA PHE A 37 2.73 -2.92 -5.91
C PHE A 37 3.95 -2.75 -6.79
N ARG A 38 3.74 -2.39 -8.05
CA ARG A 38 4.85 -2.24 -9.00
C ARG A 38 5.68 -1.00 -8.70
N HIS A 39 6.99 -1.11 -8.87
CA HIS A 39 7.90 -0.02 -8.55
C HIS A 39 7.76 1.16 -9.53
N ASP A 40 7.55 0.90 -10.82
CA ASP A 40 7.34 1.95 -11.82
C ASP A 40 6.06 2.77 -11.56
N VAL A 41 4.99 2.12 -11.11
CA VAL A 41 3.74 2.77 -10.68
C VAL A 41 3.96 3.55 -9.38
N PHE A 42 4.80 3.07 -8.47
CA PHE A 42 5.15 3.79 -7.25
C PHE A 42 5.89 5.09 -7.57
N GLU A 43 6.90 5.03 -8.44
CA GLU A 43 7.62 6.22 -8.90
C GLU A 43 6.72 7.17 -9.70
N TYR A 44 5.75 6.64 -10.46
CA TYR A 44 4.76 7.47 -11.14
C TYR A 44 3.91 8.30 -10.16
N PHE A 45 3.42 7.68 -9.07
CA PHE A 45 2.58 8.38 -8.10
C PHE A 45 3.36 9.27 -7.13
N PHE A 46 4.52 8.80 -6.67
CA PHE A 46 5.25 9.38 -5.53
C PHE A 46 6.68 9.80 -5.84
N GLY A 47 7.12 9.70 -7.10
CA GLY A 47 8.45 10.13 -7.52
C GLY A 47 8.69 11.60 -7.19
N GLY A 48 9.68 11.86 -6.34
CA GLY A 48 10.01 13.22 -5.87
C GLY A 48 9.05 13.80 -4.82
N LYS A 49 8.12 13.01 -4.28
CA LYS A 49 7.17 13.42 -3.24
C LYS A 49 7.55 12.89 -1.86
N GLY A 50 6.95 13.49 -0.83
CA GLY A 50 7.13 13.10 0.57
C GLY A 50 8.52 13.39 1.14
N GLU A 51 8.70 13.00 2.39
CA GLU A 51 9.94 13.18 3.16
C GLU A 51 10.60 11.83 3.46
N LYS A 52 11.92 11.83 3.63
CA LYS A 52 12.65 10.63 4.03
C LYS A 52 12.31 10.28 5.48
N SER A 53 11.92 9.03 5.71
CA SER A 53 11.81 8.50 7.06
C SER A 53 13.18 8.14 7.65
N ASN A 54 13.26 8.04 8.97
CA ASN A 54 14.41 7.45 9.66
C ASN A 54 14.59 5.95 9.33
N GLU A 55 13.51 5.28 8.89
CA GLU A 55 13.56 3.90 8.42
C GLU A 55 14.05 3.82 6.97
N ARG A 56 15.08 3.00 6.72
CA ARG A 56 15.72 2.90 5.41
C ARG A 56 14.72 2.53 4.31
N GLY A 57 14.65 3.39 3.30
CA GLY A 57 13.82 3.19 2.10
C GLY A 57 12.34 3.47 2.31
N ALA A 58 11.93 3.91 3.51
CA ALA A 58 10.59 4.38 3.75
C ALA A 58 10.48 5.89 3.48
N ILE A 59 9.35 6.31 2.96
CA ILE A 59 8.98 7.71 2.78
C ILE A 59 7.73 8.04 3.60
N LEU A 60 7.62 9.29 4.01
CA LEU A 60 6.49 9.87 4.73
C LEU A 60 5.72 10.75 3.75
N LEU A 61 4.45 10.42 3.51
CA LEU A 61 3.59 11.09 2.54
C LEU A 61 2.47 11.82 3.29
N ASN A 62 2.38 13.12 3.09
CA ASN A 62 1.26 13.94 3.54
C ASN A 62 0.07 13.78 2.59
N LYS A 63 -1.11 14.27 2.99
CA LYS A 63 -2.35 14.10 2.22
C LYS A 63 -2.22 14.58 0.76
N ALA A 64 -1.60 15.75 0.55
CA ALA A 64 -1.40 16.33 -0.78
C ALA A 64 -0.48 15.50 -1.69
N ASP A 65 0.39 14.65 -1.13
CA ASP A 65 1.24 13.80 -1.96
C ASP A 65 0.42 12.75 -2.75
N PHE A 66 -0.79 12.43 -2.27
CA PHE A 66 -1.72 11.50 -2.91
C PHE A 66 -2.59 12.13 -4.01
N ASP A 67 -2.47 13.43 -4.30
CA ASP A 67 -3.34 14.11 -5.28
C ASP A 67 -3.27 13.46 -6.67
N ALA A 68 -2.09 13.01 -7.09
CA ALA A 68 -1.90 12.32 -8.38
C ALA A 68 -2.49 10.90 -8.42
N CYS A 69 -2.88 10.34 -7.28
CA CYS A 69 -3.49 9.03 -7.19
C CYS A 69 -4.97 9.05 -7.55
N ASP A 70 -5.63 10.21 -7.58
CA ASP A 70 -7.08 10.32 -7.87
C ASP A 70 -7.92 9.34 -7.05
N LEU A 71 -7.65 9.30 -5.74
CA LEU A 71 -8.34 8.40 -4.80
C LEU A 71 -9.78 8.85 -4.57
N PRO A 72 -10.71 7.92 -4.24
CA PRO A 72 -12.09 8.26 -3.93
C PRO A 72 -12.20 9.35 -2.86
N LYS A 73 -13.30 10.11 -2.89
CA LYS A 73 -13.60 11.08 -1.83
C LYS A 73 -13.59 10.39 -0.46
N ASP A 74 -13.03 11.08 0.54
CA ASP A 74 -12.99 10.62 1.93
C ASP A 74 -12.20 9.30 2.12
N TRP A 75 -11.28 8.97 1.20
CA TRP A 75 -10.44 7.76 1.28
C TRP A 75 -9.60 7.65 2.57
N ASP A 76 -9.32 8.78 3.21
CA ASP A 76 -8.47 8.89 4.39
C ASP A 76 -9.25 8.71 5.70
N ASN A 77 -10.52 8.32 5.64
CA ASN A 77 -11.31 8.03 6.83
C ASN A 77 -12.33 6.89 6.61
N VAL A 78 -12.79 6.34 7.74
CA VAL A 78 -13.88 5.38 7.80
C VAL A 78 -14.83 5.79 8.91
N VAL A 79 -16.13 5.73 8.65
CA VAL A 79 -17.19 6.06 9.60
C VAL A 79 -18.16 4.89 9.69
N ASP A 80 -18.66 4.62 10.88
CA ASP A 80 -19.69 3.61 11.12
C ASP A 80 -21.11 4.17 11.00
N HIS A 81 -22.10 3.33 11.26
CA HIS A 81 -23.51 3.68 11.13
C HIS A 81 -24.03 4.68 12.18
N ILE A 82 -23.27 4.95 13.26
CA ILE A 82 -23.64 5.92 14.29
C ILE A 82 -22.88 7.24 14.16
N GLY A 83 -21.99 7.36 13.17
CA GLY A 83 -21.26 8.59 12.88
C GLY A 83 -19.89 8.68 13.55
N ASP A 84 -19.42 7.61 14.19
CA ASP A 84 -18.09 7.53 14.79
C ASP A 84 -17.11 6.88 13.82
N GLY A 85 -15.86 7.32 13.84
CA GLY A 85 -14.90 6.94 12.81
C GLY A 85 -13.44 7.03 13.19
N LEU A 86 -12.62 6.53 12.28
CA LEU A 86 -11.16 6.66 12.30
C LEU A 86 -10.72 7.40 11.04
N ARG A 87 -9.80 8.34 11.20
CA ARG A 87 -9.12 9.01 10.09
C ARG A 87 -7.62 8.82 10.17
N ILE A 88 -6.96 8.93 9.03
CA ILE A 88 -5.50 8.97 8.95
C ILE A 88 -5.01 10.22 9.69
N ASP A 89 -4.08 10.03 10.62
CA ASP A 89 -3.23 11.07 11.16
C ASP A 89 -1.95 11.10 10.32
N PHE A 90 -1.85 12.09 9.44
CA PHE A 90 -0.74 12.19 8.49
C PHE A 90 0.57 12.55 9.20
N PRO A 91 1.73 12.08 8.70
CA PRO A 91 1.94 11.44 7.40
C PRO A 91 1.71 9.91 7.37
N VAL A 92 1.40 9.36 6.18
CA VAL A 92 1.40 7.92 5.91
C VAL A 92 2.83 7.48 5.60
N LYS A 93 3.31 6.44 6.28
CA LYS A 93 4.63 5.85 5.99
C LYS A 93 4.47 4.73 4.97
N ILE A 94 5.16 4.84 3.84
CA ILE A 94 5.19 3.79 2.80
C ILE A 94 6.63 3.35 2.54
N ARG A 95 6.86 2.04 2.40
CA ARG A 95 8.17 1.48 2.07
C ARG A 95 8.06 0.48 0.90
N PRO A 96 8.60 0.76 -0.29
CA PRO A 96 8.73 -0.22 -1.36
C PRO A 96 9.84 -1.24 -1.03
N PHE A 97 9.60 -2.52 -1.35
CA PHE A 97 10.58 -3.59 -1.17
C PHE A 97 10.32 -4.82 -2.04
N LEU A 98 11.38 -5.62 -2.24
CA LEU A 98 11.30 -6.97 -2.79
C LEU A 98 11.34 -7.99 -1.66
N SER A 99 10.47 -8.99 -1.70
CA SER A 99 10.55 -10.15 -0.81
C SER A 99 10.36 -11.43 -1.61
N TRP A 100 10.89 -12.54 -1.11
CA TRP A 100 10.61 -13.84 -1.73
C TRP A 100 9.14 -14.22 -1.61
N SER A 101 8.58 -14.81 -2.66
CA SER A 101 7.28 -15.47 -2.61
C SER A 101 7.26 -16.57 -1.52
N PRO A 102 6.09 -16.88 -0.95
CA PRO A 102 5.95 -18.02 -0.04
C PRO A 102 6.52 -19.31 -0.66
N LYS A 103 7.03 -20.21 0.18
CA LYS A 103 7.43 -21.54 -0.28
C LYS A 103 6.16 -22.32 -0.60
N THR A 104 6.07 -22.82 -1.83
CA THR A 104 4.99 -23.71 -2.26
C THR A 104 5.60 -25.02 -2.79
N HIS A 105 4.75 -26.04 -2.91
CA HIS A 105 5.15 -27.36 -3.41
C HIS A 105 4.16 -27.79 -4.50
N ALA A 106 4.63 -28.65 -5.40
CA ALA A 106 3.81 -29.26 -6.46
C ALA A 106 3.94 -30.79 -6.40
N LEU A 107 2.89 -31.49 -6.83
CA LEU A 107 2.92 -32.95 -6.99
C LEU A 107 3.36 -33.28 -8.42
N VAL A 108 4.53 -33.91 -8.56
CA VAL A 108 5.09 -34.33 -9.86
C VAL A 108 5.39 -35.81 -9.81
N GLY A 109 4.72 -36.61 -10.65
CA GLY A 109 4.91 -38.05 -10.68
C GLY A 109 4.66 -38.74 -9.33
N GLY A 110 3.70 -38.24 -8.54
CA GLY A 110 3.38 -38.79 -7.21
C GLY A 110 4.32 -38.34 -6.08
N THR A 111 5.32 -37.50 -6.37
CA THR A 111 6.25 -36.96 -5.36
C THR A 111 6.03 -35.46 -5.15
N ILE A 112 6.08 -35.02 -3.89
CA ILE A 112 5.98 -33.60 -3.53
C ILE A 112 7.36 -32.94 -3.74
N VAL A 113 7.42 -31.97 -4.65
CA VAL A 113 8.66 -31.23 -4.97
C VAL A 113 8.49 -29.73 -4.69
N PRO A 114 9.54 -29.03 -4.20
CA PRO A 114 9.49 -27.59 -4.01
C PRO A 114 9.26 -26.84 -5.33
N SER A 115 8.38 -25.84 -5.33
CA SER A 115 8.16 -24.97 -6.48
C SER A 115 9.20 -23.83 -6.54
N PRO A 116 9.58 -23.36 -7.74
CA PRO A 116 10.41 -22.18 -7.89
C PRO A 116 9.81 -20.95 -7.19
N ARG A 117 10.67 -20.14 -6.59
CA ARG A 117 10.28 -18.88 -5.94
C ARG A 117 10.66 -17.71 -6.81
N TYR A 118 9.86 -16.64 -6.71
CA TYR A 118 10.14 -15.37 -7.37
C TYR A 118 10.11 -14.23 -6.35
N ARG A 119 10.53 -13.03 -6.75
CA ARG A 119 10.59 -11.85 -5.87
C ARG A 119 9.60 -10.79 -6.32
N PRO A 120 8.33 -10.85 -5.87
CA PRO A 120 7.36 -9.80 -6.17
C PRO A 120 7.76 -8.45 -5.57
N GLU A 121 7.45 -7.38 -6.31
CA GLU A 121 7.45 -6.00 -5.84
C GLU A 121 6.24 -5.74 -4.93
N LYS A 122 6.51 -5.05 -3.82
CA LYS A 122 5.53 -4.76 -2.79
C LYS A 122 5.78 -3.39 -2.18
N ILE A 123 4.74 -2.85 -1.54
CA ILE A 123 4.88 -1.78 -0.56
C ILE A 123 4.34 -2.24 0.79
N SER A 124 4.91 -1.72 1.87
CA SER A 124 4.31 -1.77 3.21
C SER A 124 3.76 -0.39 3.57
N ILE A 125 2.53 -0.35 4.07
CA ILE A 125 1.79 0.86 4.42
C ILE A 125 1.60 0.89 5.95
N SER A 126 2.04 1.97 6.59
CA SER A 126 1.82 2.22 8.01
C SER A 126 1.14 3.57 8.21
N ILE A 127 0.12 3.58 9.05
CA ILE A 127 -0.79 4.71 9.26
C ILE A 127 -0.94 4.93 10.76
N CYS A 128 -0.79 6.19 11.20
CA CYS A 128 -1.30 6.63 12.50
C CYS A 128 -2.78 6.98 12.35
N LYS A 129 -3.58 6.72 13.40
CA LYS A 129 -5.04 6.89 13.34
C LYS A 129 -5.53 7.76 14.47
N THR A 130 -6.50 8.60 14.18
CA THR A 130 -7.20 9.40 15.18
C THR A 130 -8.69 9.12 15.11
N ALA A 131 -9.32 8.95 16.27
CA ALA A 131 -10.77 8.87 16.36
C ALA A 131 -11.42 10.23 16.05
N PHE A 132 -12.59 10.20 15.42
CA PHE A 132 -13.41 11.39 15.21
C PHE A 132 -14.89 11.00 15.20
N SER A 133 -15.76 12.00 15.33
CA SER A 133 -17.21 11.86 15.26
C SER A 133 -17.76 12.94 14.31
N LEU A 134 -18.86 12.64 13.62
CA LEU A 134 -19.56 13.58 12.74
C LEU A 134 -20.55 14.50 13.48
N SER A 135 -20.58 14.43 14.82
CA SER A 135 -21.48 15.17 15.70
C SER A 135 -21.28 16.69 15.71
#